data_AF-F9GFN1-F1
#
_entry.id   AF-F9GFN1-F1
#
_cell.length_a   1.000
_cell.length_b   1.000
_cell.length_c   1.000
_cell.angle_alpha   90.00
_cell.angle_beta   90.00
_cell.angle_gamma   90.00
#
_symmetry.space_group_name_H-M   'P 1'
#
loop_
_entity.id
_entity.type
_entity.pdbx_description
1 polymer ?
#
loop_
_entity_poly.entity_id
_entity_poly.type
_entity_poly.pdbx_seq_one_letter_code
_entity_poly.pdbx_strand_id
1 'polypeptide(L)'
;MLARFFFALTSAALALASPPVHNLYPSQSGMPTKPTPVLPSNGGDSELPEPSEGVSLKHIALGFGIQNYTCADTAASPTPVGALAVLYDVTHLYPGQ
;
A
#
# COMPACT_ATOMS: atom_id res chain seq x y z
N MET A 1 65.42 8.08 -0.15
CA MET A 1 64.48 9.03 0.49
C MET A 1 63.64 9.65 -0.60
N LEU A 2 62.36 9.93 -0.33
CA LEU A 2 61.45 10.73 -1.17
C LEU A 2 60.55 10.08 -2.25
N ALA A 3 59.98 8.90 -1.99
CA ALA A 3 58.71 8.53 -2.66
C ALA A 3 57.80 7.61 -1.81
N ARG A 4 58.02 7.57 -0.49
CA ARG A 4 57.17 6.85 0.48
C ARG A 4 56.01 7.73 0.99
N PHE A 5 55.52 8.64 0.16
CA PHE A 5 54.53 9.67 0.53
C PHE A 5 53.25 9.66 -0.32
N PHE A 6 52.89 8.53 -0.93
CA PHE A 6 51.60 8.36 -1.60
C PHE A 6 50.78 7.17 -1.09
N PHE A 7 51.04 6.72 0.14
CA PHE A 7 50.31 5.61 0.77
C PHE A 7 49.59 6.07 2.04
N ALA A 8 48.91 7.21 1.98
CA ALA A 8 48.20 7.77 3.12
C ALA A 8 46.93 8.53 2.73
N LEU A 9 46.08 7.99 1.83
CA LEU A 9 44.73 8.56 1.64
C LEU A 9 43.75 7.64 0.88
N THR A 10 43.62 6.37 1.26
CA THR A 10 42.47 5.54 0.82
C THR A 10 42.04 4.57 1.93
N SER A 11 41.65 5.11 3.08
CA SER A 11 40.87 4.37 4.08
C SER A 11 39.43 4.89 4.07
N ALA A 12 38.50 3.94 4.18
CA ALA A 12 37.10 4.09 4.55
C ALA A 12 36.10 4.51 3.44
N ALA A 13 35.72 3.56 2.58
CA ALA A 13 34.39 3.57 1.96
C ALA A 13 33.90 2.14 1.61
N LEU A 14 33.98 1.20 2.56
CA LEU A 14 33.25 -0.08 2.50
C LEU A 14 32.68 -0.41 3.88
N ALA A 15 31.65 0.32 4.31
CA ALA A 15 30.89 -0.04 5.50
C ALA A 15 29.51 0.66 5.55
N LEU A 16 28.69 0.56 4.50
CA LEU A 16 27.26 0.92 4.56
C LEU A 16 26.42 -0.07 3.73
N ALA A 17 26.54 -1.36 4.06
CA ALA A 17 25.57 -2.37 3.63
C ALA A 17 25.52 -3.50 4.66
N SER A 18 25.40 -3.16 5.94
CA SER A 18 24.92 -4.12 6.93
C SER A 18 23.39 -4.13 6.86
N PRO A 19 22.72 -5.29 6.69
CA PRO A 19 21.29 -5.38 6.96
C PRO A 19 21.08 -4.94 8.43
N PRO A 20 20.00 -4.22 8.75
CA PRO A 20 19.73 -3.89 10.14
C PRO A 20 19.68 -5.20 10.91
N VAL A 21 20.57 -5.32 11.90
CA VAL A 21 20.47 -6.32 12.94
C VAL A 21 19.04 -6.22 13.45
N HIS A 22 18.26 -7.29 13.31
CA HIS A 22 16.97 -7.42 13.98
C HIS A 22 17.30 -7.34 15.47
N ASN A 23 17.23 -6.12 16.02
CA ASN A 23 17.17 -5.94 17.45
C ASN A 23 15.96 -6.78 17.87
N LEU A 24 16.23 -7.85 18.63
CA LEU A 24 15.20 -8.60 19.33
C LEU A 24 14.42 -7.57 20.12
N TYR A 25 13.26 -7.22 19.58
CA TYR A 25 12.37 -6.22 20.14
C TYR A 25 12.13 -6.64 21.59
N PRO A 26 12.47 -5.81 22.60
CA PRO A 26 12.05 -6.10 23.95
C PRO A 26 10.55 -6.30 23.88
N SER A 27 10.06 -7.43 24.38
CA SER A 27 8.63 -7.80 24.36
C SER A 27 7.83 -6.63 24.92
N GLN A 28 7.36 -5.72 24.06
CA GLN A 28 6.46 -4.67 24.45
C GLN A 28 5.16 -5.37 24.75
N SER A 29 4.82 -5.42 26.04
CA SER A 29 3.55 -5.89 26.59
C SER A 29 2.38 -4.94 26.25
N GLY A 30 2.37 -4.45 25.01
CA GLY A 30 1.41 -3.52 24.45
C GLY A 30 1.51 -3.58 22.94
N MET A 31 1.15 -4.72 22.35
CA MET A 31 0.89 -4.75 20.91
C MET A 31 -0.19 -3.69 20.63
N PRO A 32 0.04 -2.70 19.75
CA PRO A 32 -1.06 -1.91 19.23
C PRO A 32 -2.00 -2.89 18.53
N THR A 33 -3.16 -3.15 19.14
CA THR A 33 -4.21 -3.96 18.55
C THR A 33 -4.49 -3.35 17.19
N LYS A 34 -4.17 -4.09 16.12
CA LYS A 34 -4.45 -3.67 14.74
C LYS A 34 -5.93 -3.25 14.74
N PRO A 35 -6.26 -1.99 14.38
CA PRO A 35 -7.65 -1.56 14.38
C PRO A 35 -8.42 -2.52 13.48
N THR A 36 -9.53 -3.04 14.01
CA THR A 36 -10.45 -3.85 13.23
C THR A 36 -10.83 -3.01 12.00
N PRO A 37 -10.62 -3.52 10.77
CA PRO A 37 -11.03 -2.80 9.57
C PRO A 37 -12.52 -2.49 9.69
N VAL A 38 -12.88 -1.22 9.68
CA VAL A 38 -14.28 -0.79 9.61
C VAL A 38 -14.64 -0.78 8.13
N LEU A 39 -15.75 -1.43 7.79
CA LEU A 39 -16.28 -1.32 6.43
C LEU A 39 -16.55 0.16 6.12
N PRO A 40 -16.27 0.64 4.90
CA PRO A 40 -16.62 1.99 4.52
C PRO A 40 -18.11 2.23 4.78
N SER A 41 -18.44 3.41 5.30
CA SER A 41 -19.84 3.82 5.46
C SER A 41 -20.51 3.76 4.10
N ASN A 42 -21.57 2.98 4.01
CA ASN A 42 -22.48 2.92 2.88
C ASN A 42 -23.78 3.73 3.17
N GLY A 43 -24.52 4.16 2.14
CA GLY A 43 -25.73 4.98 2.14
C GLY A 43 -25.61 6.47 1.73
N GLY A 44 -24.44 7.01 1.34
CA GLY A 44 -24.26 8.43 0.99
C GLY A 44 -24.58 8.80 -0.48
N ASP A 45 -24.70 10.11 -0.79
CA ASP A 45 -25.04 10.61 -2.13
C ASP A 45 -24.06 10.17 -3.26
N SER A 46 -22.84 9.77 -2.88
CA SER A 46 -21.82 9.26 -3.80
C SER A 46 -21.99 7.78 -4.14
N GLU A 47 -22.98 7.10 -3.59
CA GLU A 47 -23.12 5.66 -3.69
C GLU A 47 -24.10 5.22 -4.75
N LEU A 48 -23.97 3.95 -5.12
CA LEU A 48 -24.88 3.34 -6.06
C LEU A 48 -26.26 3.20 -5.42
N PRO A 49 -27.34 3.43 -6.18
CA PRO A 49 -28.68 3.22 -5.69
C PRO A 49 -28.89 1.76 -5.32
N GLU A 50 -29.88 1.51 -4.46
CA GLU A 50 -30.30 0.15 -4.13
C GLU A 50 -30.74 -0.61 -5.40
N PRO A 51 -30.43 -1.91 -5.52
CA PRO A 51 -30.90 -2.72 -6.64
C PRO A 51 -32.44 -2.71 -6.73
N SER A 52 -32.98 -2.68 -7.96
CA SER A 52 -34.43 -2.71 -8.17
C SER A 52 -35.08 -3.99 -7.61
N GLU A 53 -36.36 -3.91 -7.23
CA GLU A 53 -37.08 -5.08 -6.73
C GLU A 53 -37.09 -6.24 -7.76
N GLY A 54 -37.03 -7.47 -7.26
CA GLY A 54 -37.09 -8.69 -8.07
C GLY A 54 -35.79 -9.08 -8.78
N VAL A 55 -34.70 -8.32 -8.61
CA VAL A 55 -33.37 -8.73 -9.11
C VAL A 55 -32.70 -9.73 -8.17
N SER A 56 -31.77 -10.52 -8.71
CA SER A 56 -31.00 -11.51 -7.94
C SER A 56 -29.51 -11.29 -8.15
N LEU A 57 -28.71 -11.55 -7.10
CA LEU A 57 -27.26 -11.54 -7.18
C LEU A 57 -26.78 -12.63 -8.15
N LYS A 58 -25.99 -12.26 -9.16
CA LYS A 58 -25.41 -13.20 -10.13
C LYS A 58 -23.90 -13.35 -9.98
N HIS A 59 -23.20 -12.25 -9.75
CA HIS A 59 -21.75 -12.23 -9.63
C HIS A 59 -21.32 -11.36 -8.46
N ILE A 60 -20.20 -11.73 -7.84
CA ILE A 60 -19.44 -10.88 -6.92
C ILE A 60 -18.07 -10.69 -7.54
N ALA A 61 -17.70 -9.42 -7.77
CA ALA A 61 -16.40 -9.08 -8.32
C ALA A 61 -15.56 -8.31 -7.29
N LEU A 62 -14.28 -8.69 -7.16
CA LEU A 62 -13.27 -7.92 -6.43
C LEU A 62 -12.43 -7.13 -7.42
N GLY A 63 -12.48 -5.81 -7.35
CA GLY A 63 -11.60 -4.92 -8.11
C GLY A 63 -10.30 -4.66 -7.36
N PHE A 64 -9.16 -4.90 -8.00
CA PHE A 64 -7.85 -4.48 -7.54
C PHE A 64 -7.20 -3.60 -8.59
N GLY A 65 -6.76 -2.40 -8.21
CA GLY A 65 -6.22 -1.45 -9.18
C GLY A 65 -5.25 -0.44 -8.59
N ILE A 66 -4.63 0.30 -9.49
CA ILE A 66 -3.75 1.42 -9.22
C ILE A 66 -4.35 2.69 -9.82
N GLN A 67 -4.12 3.81 -9.14
CA GLN A 67 -4.55 5.13 -9.58
C GLN A 67 -3.32 6.04 -9.61
N ASN A 68 -3.02 6.58 -10.79
CA ASN A 68 -1.98 7.59 -10.96
C ASN A 68 -2.57 8.98 -10.75
N TYR A 69 -1.85 9.81 -10.00
CA TYR A 69 -2.18 11.20 -9.73
C TYR A 69 -1.05 12.11 -10.20
N THR A 70 -1.39 13.35 -10.57
CA THR A 70 -0.42 14.42 -10.82
C THR A 70 -0.72 15.63 -9.96
N CYS A 71 0.31 16.44 -9.68
CA CYS A 71 0.21 17.70 -8.97
C CYS A 71 0.84 18.80 -9.84
N ALA A 72 0.26 20.00 -9.84
CA ALA A 72 0.87 21.14 -10.53
C ALA A 72 2.18 21.60 -9.86
N ASP A 73 2.27 21.45 -8.54
CA ASP A 73 3.44 21.74 -7.70
C ASP A 73 3.38 20.94 -6.38
N THR A 74 4.32 21.17 -5.46
CA THR A 74 4.44 20.43 -4.19
C THR A 74 3.36 20.74 -3.16
N ALA A 75 2.62 21.84 -3.31
CA ALA A 75 1.54 22.26 -2.41
C ALA A 75 0.14 22.00 -3.01
N ALA A 76 0.05 21.73 -4.31
CA ALA A 76 -1.19 21.47 -5.01
C ALA A 76 -1.86 20.16 -4.56
N SER A 77 -3.19 20.17 -4.56
CA SER A 77 -3.97 18.95 -4.34
C SER A 77 -3.77 17.97 -5.51
N PRO A 78 -3.49 16.68 -5.26
CA PRO A 78 -3.34 15.70 -6.32
C PRO A 78 -4.60 15.56 -7.18
N THR A 79 -4.43 15.48 -8.50
CA THR A 79 -5.51 15.29 -9.47
C THR A 79 -5.34 13.95 -10.18
N PRO A 80 -6.42 13.15 -10.33
CA PRO A 80 -6.33 11.84 -10.97
C PRO A 80 -6.08 11.98 -12.48
N VAL A 81 -5.11 11.25 -13.03
CA VAL A 81 -4.76 11.29 -14.46
C VAL A 81 -4.94 9.96 -15.19
N GLY A 82 -5.20 8.88 -14.45
CA GLY A 82 -5.49 7.58 -15.04
C GLY A 82 -5.47 6.46 -14.02
N ALA A 83 -6.28 5.44 -14.28
CA ALA A 83 -6.42 4.26 -13.43
C ALA A 83 -6.29 2.99 -14.25
N LEU A 84 -5.80 1.93 -13.62
CA LEU A 84 -5.86 0.57 -14.15
C LEU A 84 -6.38 -0.35 -13.04
N ALA A 85 -7.38 -1.16 -13.35
CA ALA A 85 -7.90 -2.15 -12.42
C ALA A 85 -8.14 -3.50 -13.11
N VAL A 86 -7.99 -4.57 -12.34
CA VAL A 86 -8.36 -5.94 -12.67
C VAL A 86 -9.55 -6.33 -11.81
N LEU A 87 -10.55 -6.95 -12.42
CA LEU A 87 -11.71 -7.50 -11.73
C LEU A 87 -11.58 -9.02 -11.65
N TYR A 88 -11.71 -9.55 -10.44
CA TYR A 88 -11.73 -10.98 -10.17
C TYR A 88 -13.14 -11.43 -9.82
N ASP A 89 -13.67 -12.44 -10.52
CA ASP A 89 -14.92 -13.09 -10.10
C ASP A 89 -14.65 -13.96 -8.87
N VAL A 90 -15.26 -13.56 -7.76
CA VAL A 90 -15.15 -14.21 -6.45
C VAL A 90 -16.48 -14.78 -5.99
N THR A 91 -17.46 -14.94 -6.89
CA THR A 91 -18.81 -15.44 -6.57
C THR A 91 -18.75 -16.80 -5.85
N HIS A 92 -17.81 -17.65 -6.24
CA HIS A 92 -17.58 -18.98 -5.66
C HIS A 92 -17.14 -18.96 -4.17
N LEU A 93 -16.73 -17.81 -3.64
CA LEU A 93 -16.38 -17.66 -2.22
C LEU A 93 -17.58 -17.26 -1.36
N TYR A 94 -18.74 -16.97 -1.96
CA TYR A 94 -19.94 -16.56 -1.24
C TYR A 94 -20.63 -17.79 -0.60
N PRO A 95 -20.81 -17.83 0.73
CA PRO A 95 -21.38 -18.98 1.42
C PRO A 95 -22.90 -19.15 1.19
N GLY A 96 -23.57 -18.18 0.57
CA GLY A 96 -25.01 -18.22 0.26
C GLY A 96 -25.34 -18.70 -1.15
N GLN A 97 -24.43 -19.47 -1.77
CA GLN A 97 -24.70 -20.17 -3.04
C GLN A 97 -25.59 -21.40 -2.85
#